data_AF-A0AAU6CVA3-F1
#
_entry.id   AF-A0AAU6CVA3-F1
#
_cell.length_a   1.000
_cell.length_b   1.000
_cell.length_c   1.000
_cell.angle_alpha   90.00
_cell.angle_beta   90.00
_cell.angle_gamma   90.00
#
_symmetry.space_group_name_H-M   'P 1'
#
loop_
_entity.id
_entity.type
_entity.pdbx_description
1 polymer ?
#
loop_
_entity_poly.entity_id
_entity_poly.type
_entity_poly.pdbx_seq_one_letter_code
_entity_poly.pdbx_strand_id
1 'polypeptide(L)' 'MARPKTGQTPGKSFRPPVPLWAEVMKYVEAEDRPYGDIVIEALHDWLKKKQREQAQQEAEEPG' A
#
# COMPACT_ATOMS: atom_id res chain seq x y z
N MET A 1 10.83 20.47 1.37
CA MET A 1 10.49 19.22 2.06
C MET A 1 11.70 18.30 2.00
N ALA A 2 12.44 18.17 3.10
CA ALA A 2 13.65 17.33 3.14
C ALA A 2 13.24 15.87 2.93
N ARG A 3 13.75 15.23 1.87
CA ARG A 3 13.61 13.78 1.71
C ARG A 3 14.31 13.13 2.91
N PRO A 4 13.63 12.33 3.76
CA PRO A 4 14.31 11.60 4.81
C PRO A 4 15.40 10.74 4.17
N LYS A 5 16.61 10.75 4.75
CA LYS A 5 17.71 9.92 4.26
C LYS A 5 17.20 8.48 4.19
N THR A 6 17.16 7.91 2.99
CA THR A 6 16.85 6.49 2.76
C THR A 6 17.72 5.66 3.70
N GLY A 7 17.09 4.93 4.61
CA GLY A 7 17.76 4.15 5.67
C GLY A 7 17.35 4.47 7.12
N GLN A 8 16.54 5.50 7.38
CA GLN A 8 16.07 5.83 8.74
C GLN A 8 14.68 5.28 9.11
N THR A 9 13.93 4.74 8.14
CA THR A 9 12.63 4.14 8.45
C THR A 9 12.87 2.74 9.03
N PRO A 10 12.39 2.45 10.25
CA PRO A 10 12.49 1.10 10.79
C PRO A 10 11.75 0.13 9.87
N GLY A 11 12.42 -0.96 9.51
CA GLY A 11 11.82 -2.01 8.69
C GLY A 11 10.59 -2.58 9.39
N LYS A 12 9.46 -2.66 8.67
CA LYS A 12 8.29 -3.40 9.15
C LYS A 12 8.41 -4.85 8.72
N SER A 13 8.32 -5.77 9.69
CA SER A 13 8.18 -7.19 9.36
C SER A 13 6.73 -7.45 8.97
N PHE A 14 6.54 -7.91 7.74
CA PHE A 14 5.25 -8.34 7.21
C PHE A 14 5.39 -9.80 6.79
N ARG A 15 4.47 -10.66 7.24
CA ARG A 15 4.45 -12.08 6.90
C ARG A 15 3.14 -12.40 6.17
N PRO A 16 3.09 -12.19 4.84
CA PRO A 16 1.92 -12.54 4.06
C PRO A 16 1.73 -14.07 4.00
N PRO A 17 0.49 -14.55 3.77
CA PRO A 17 0.26 -15.94 3.42
C PRO A 17 1.11 -16.33 2.19
N VAL A 18 1.79 -17.48 2.28
CA VAL A 18 2.66 -18.01 1.22
C VAL A 18 1.98 -18.03 -0.17
N PRO A 19 0.74 -18.52 -0.35
CA PRO A 19 0.13 -18.58 -1.68
C PRO A 19 -0.08 -17.19 -2.29
N LEU A 20 -0.54 -16.23 -1.48
CA LEU A 20 -0.74 -14.86 -1.92
C LEU A 20 0.60 -14.20 -2.32
N TRP A 21 1.63 -14.41 -1.51
CA TRP A 21 2.95 -13.84 -1.79
C TRP A 21 3.57 -14.41 -3.07
N ALA A 22 3.40 -15.72 -3.30
CA ALA A 22 3.86 -16.37 -4.53
C ALA A 22 3.19 -15.78 -5.78
N GLU A 23 1.91 -15.44 -5.71
CA GLU A 23 1.22 -14.77 -6.82
C GLU A 23 1.75 -13.36 -7.06
N VAL A 24 1.91 -12.56 -6.00
CA VAL A 24 2.47 -11.20 -6.10
C VAL A 24 3.87 -11.23 -6.71
N MET A 25 4.73 -12.16 -6.26
CA MET A 25 6.11 -12.27 -6.78
C MET A 25 6.17 -12.58 -8.28
N LYS A 26 5.21 -13.34 -8.83
CA LYS A 26 5.14 -13.59 -10.28
C LYS A 26 4.99 -12.30 -11.09
N TYR A 27 4.15 -11.37 -10.62
CA TYR A 27 3.95 -10.08 -11.28
C TYR A 27 5.13 -9.13 -11.03
N VAL A 28 5.69 -9.13 -9.82
CA VAL A 28 6.89 -8.37 -9.46
C VAL A 28 8.07 -8.75 -10.37
N GLU A 29 8.31 -10.04 -10.57
CA GLU A 29 9.36 -10.56 -11.45
C GLU A 29 9.10 -10.21 -12.93
N ALA A 30 7.83 -10.23 -13.35
CA ALA A 30 7.46 -9.87 -14.73
C ALA A 30 7.59 -8.37 -15.01
N GLU A 31 7.38 -7.52 -14.01
CA GLU A 31 7.44 -6.06 -14.14
C GLU A 31 8.82 -5.45 -13.83
N ASP A 32 9.78 -6.26 -13.35
CA ASP A 32 11.11 -5.81 -12.87
C ASP A 32 11.01 -4.66 -11.84
N ARG A 33 9.96 -4.67 -11.02
CA ARG A 33 9.71 -3.66 -9.99
C ARG A 33 10.07 -4.20 -8.61
N PRO A 34 10.56 -3.37 -7.68
CA PRO A 34 10.73 -3.78 -6.29
C PRO A 34 9.38 -4.15 -5.66
N TYR A 35 9.27 -5.32 -5.02
CA TYR A 35 8.04 -5.73 -4.32
C TYR A 35 7.57 -4.70 -3.28
N GLY A 36 8.52 -3.95 -2.70
CA GLY A 36 8.23 -2.89 -1.74
C GLY A 36 7.37 -1.78 -2.34
N ASP A 37 7.62 -1.41 -3.59
CA ASP A 37 6.85 -0.37 -4.28
C ASP A 37 5.42 -0.83 -4.54
N ILE A 38 5.24 -2.09 -4.95
CA ILE A 38 3.91 -2.70 -5.16
C ILE A 38 3.10 -2.70 -3.85
N VAL A 39 3.73 -3.07 -2.74
CA VAL A 39 3.07 -3.05 -1.42
C VAL A 39 2.71 -1.63 -1.01
N ILE A 40 3.60 -0.65 -1.21
CA ILE A 40 3.33 0.76 -0.90
C ILE A 40 2.17 1.29 -1.75
N GLU A 41 2.14 0.97 -3.04
CA GLU A 41 1.08 1.33 -3.98
C GLU A 41 -0.27 0.78 -3.53
N ALA A 42 -0.34 -0.52 -3.22
CA ALA A 42 -1.55 -1.17 -2.72
C ALA A 42 -2.06 -0.55 -1.40
N LEU A 43 -1.16 -0.17 -0.49
CA LEU A 43 -1.52 0.53 0.74
C LEU A 43 -2.12 1.91 0.48
N HIS A 44 -1.54 2.68 -0.44
CA HIS A 44 -2.08 3.99 -0.84
C HIS A 44 -3.47 3.85 -1.46
N ASP A 45 -3.68 2.86 -2.31
CA ASP A 45 -4.98 2.65 -2.96
C ASP A 45 -6.06 2.21 -1.96
N TRP A 46 -5.70 1.38 -0.98
CA TRP A 46 -6.60 1.05 0.12
C TRP A 46 -6.97 2.28 0.96
N LEU A 47 -6.00 3.12 1.32
CA LEU A 47 -6.25 4.36 2.07
C LEU A 47 -7.12 5.34 1.28
N LYS A 48 -6.85 5.55 -0.03
CA LYS A 48 -7.69 6.39 -0.90
C LYS A 48 -9.12 5.86 -0.97
N LYS A 49 -9.29 4.53 -1.06
CA LYS A 49 -10.62 3.91 -1.04
C LYS A 49 -11.34 4.22 0.27
N LYS A 50 -10.66 4.09 1.41
CA LYS A 50 -11.25 4.40 2.73
C LYS A 50 -11.60 5.87 2.91
N GLN A 51 -10.74 6.77 2.45
CA GLN A 51 -11.03 8.21 2.48
C GLN A 51 -12.25 8.56 1.62
N ARG A 52 -12.40 7.93 0.45
CA ARG A 52 -13.61 8.11 -0.38
C ARG A 52 -14.87 7.59 0.32
N GLU A 53 -14.80 6.40 0.94
CA GLU A 53 -15.92 5.84 1.70
C GLU A 53 -16.31 6.75 2.88
N GLN A 54 -15.34 7.32 3.59
CA GLN A 54 -15.60 8.26 4.69
C GLN A 54 -16.19 9.59 4.20
N ALA A 55 -15.63 10.17 3.12
CA ALA A 55 -16.16 11.40 2.54
C ALA A 55 -17.59 11.23 2.00
N GLN A 56 -17.95 10.03 1.53
CA GLN A 56 -19.32 9.71 1.13
C GLN A 56 -20.25 9.60 2.35
N GLN A 57 -19.79 9.00 3.45
CA GLN A 57 -20.57 8.92 4.70
C GLN A 57 -20.78 10.30 5.34
N GLU A 58 -19.77 11.17 5.34
CA GLU A 58 -19.88 12.55 5.84
C GLU A 58 -20.78 13.43 4.95
N ALA A 59 -20.90 13.14 3.65
CA ALA A 59 -21.79 13.86 2.74
C ALA A 59 -23.26 13.41 2.82
N GLU A 60 -23.52 12.22 3.40
CA GLU A 60 -24.86 11.63 3.52
C GLU A 60 -25.50 11.86 4.90
N GLU A 61 -24.78 12.47 5.85
CA GLU A 61 -25.35 13.09 7.05
C GLU A 61 -25.50 14.62 6.87
N PRO A 62 -26.61 15.10 6.29
CA PRO A 62 -26.98 16.49 6.42
C PRO A 62 -27.48 16.73 7.85
N GLY A 63 -26.64 17.36 8.67
CA GLY A 63 -27.08 18.08 9.87
C GLY A 63 -27.84 19.36 9.50
#